data_AF-A0A8T2R3R6-F1
#
_entry.id   AF-A0A8T2R3R6-F1
#
_cell.length_a   1.000
_cell.length_b   1.000
_cell.length_c   1.000
_cell.angle_alpha   90.00
_cell.angle_beta   90.00
_cell.angle_gamma   90.00
#
_symmetry.space_group_name_H-M   'P 1'
#
loop_
_entity.id
_entity.type
_entity.pdbx_description
1 polymer ?
#
loop_
_entity_poly.entity_id
_entity_poly.type
_entity_poly.pdbx_seq_one_letter_code
_entity_poly.pdbx_strand_id
1 'polypeptide(L)'
;MGLAGFLDRRFLGPILMLNFVLYVIVLGIAGWALDNTIESLPIYGNEATNTFIQFSLIAGVVGVASIVSGLHLIKDWRDDNNVTANLCSALISWLLLLLAFGLACKEIHMGGEGTTLKFMETFVIILTATHGFYVAMLHSRSLVRLPV
;
A
#
# COMPACT_ATOMS: atom_id res chain seq x y z
N MET A 1 -23.31 -19.57 -6.50
CA MET A 1 -21.93 -19.67 -7.05
C MET A 1 -21.49 -18.29 -7.49
N GLY A 2 -21.12 -17.38 -6.58
CA GLY A 2 -20.86 -15.99 -6.94
C GLY A 2 -19.64 -15.47 -6.19
N LEU A 3 -18.65 -14.96 -6.93
CA LEU A 3 -17.35 -14.39 -6.51
C LEU A 3 -16.43 -15.24 -5.62
N ALA A 4 -16.94 -15.88 -4.56
CA ALA A 4 -16.19 -16.65 -3.58
C ALA A 4 -15.45 -17.88 -4.16
N GLY A 5 -15.90 -18.39 -5.31
CA GLY A 5 -15.25 -19.52 -6.01
C GLY A 5 -14.04 -19.13 -6.87
N PHE A 6 -13.91 -17.85 -7.26
CA PHE A 6 -12.73 -17.33 -7.95
C PHE A 6 -11.66 -16.82 -6.98
N LEU A 7 -12.07 -16.56 -5.73
CA LEU A 7 -11.28 -16.14 -4.57
C LEU A 7 -10.55 -17.34 -3.92
N ASP A 8 -9.87 -18.17 -4.72
CA ASP A 8 -9.09 -19.29 -4.18
C ASP A 8 -7.84 -18.79 -3.44
N ARG A 9 -7.38 -19.50 -2.39
CA ARG A 9 -6.13 -19.21 -1.65
C ARG A 9 -4.94 -18.92 -2.59
N ARG A 10 -4.99 -19.51 -3.78
CA ARG A 10 -3.99 -19.42 -4.84
C ARG A 10 -3.70 -18.00 -5.31
N PHE A 11 -4.66 -17.07 -5.26
CA PHE A 11 -4.45 -15.69 -5.71
C PHE A 11 -4.04 -14.74 -4.59
N LEU A 12 -4.38 -15.04 -3.33
CA LEU A 12 -4.06 -14.18 -2.18
C LEU A 12 -2.54 -14.09 -1.95
N GLY A 13 -1.82 -15.22 -2.06
CA GLY A 13 -0.37 -15.26 -1.90
C GLY A 13 0.40 -14.41 -2.93
N PRO A 14 0.17 -14.61 -4.24
CA PRO A 14 0.81 -13.81 -5.29
C PRO A 14 0.53 -12.31 -5.18
N ILE A 15 -0.72 -11.91 -4.87
CA ILE A 15 -1.08 -10.50 -4.69
C ILE A 15 -0.34 -9.90 -3.49
N LEU A 16 -0.24 -10.65 -2.39
CA LEU A 16 0.50 -10.20 -1.20
C LEU A 16 1.99 -10.01 -1.51
N MET A 17 2.58 -10.94 -2.26
CA MET A 17 3.98 -10.87 -2.70
C MET A 17 4.22 -9.71 -3.68
N LEU A 18 3.30 -9.48 -4.62
CA LEU A 18 3.36 -8.34 -5.52
C LEU A 18 3.30 -7.01 -4.76
N ASN A 19 2.34 -6.86 -3.85
CA ASN A 19 2.24 -5.66 -3.01
C ASN A 19 3.51 -5.47 -2.18
N PHE A 20 4.10 -6.55 -1.64
CA PHE A 20 5.35 -6.47 -0.88
C PHE A 20 6.49 -5.90 -1.72
N VAL A 21 6.70 -6.43 -2.92
CA VAL A 21 7.75 -5.96 -3.84
C VAL A 21 7.54 -4.48 -4.19
N LEU A 22 6.29 -4.10 -4.51
CA LEU A 22 5.96 -2.72 -4.82
C LEU A 22 6.21 -1.78 -3.63
N TYR A 23 5.86 -2.18 -2.41
CA TYR A 23 6.15 -1.41 -1.20
C TYR A 23 7.65 -1.20 -0.97
N VAL A 24 8.47 -2.25 -1.18
CA VAL A 24 9.93 -2.14 -1.05
C VAL A 24 10.51 -1.19 -2.09
N ILE A 25 10.02 -1.24 -3.33
CA ILE A 25 10.44 -0.32 -4.40
C ILE A 25 10.08 1.13 -4.02
N VAL A 26 8.84 1.37 -3.59
CA VAL A 26 8.38 2.71 -3.17
C VAL A 26 9.21 3.22 -1.99
N LEU A 27 9.49 2.39 -0.98
CA LEU A 27 10.34 2.76 0.16
C LEU A 27 11.77 3.09 -0.27
N GLY A 28 12.35 2.33 -1.21
CA GLY A 28 13.69 2.61 -1.74
C GLY A 28 13.76 3.94 -2.48
N ILE A 29 12.80 4.21 -3.36
CA ILE A 29 12.73 5.47 -4.12
C ILE A 29 12.43 6.64 -3.20
N ALA A 30 11.46 6.51 -2.29
CA ALA A 30 11.08 7.56 -1.35
C ALA A 30 12.20 7.85 -0.33
N GLY A 31 12.92 6.84 0.12
CA GLY A 31 14.09 6.99 1.00
C GLY A 31 15.23 7.72 0.31
N TRP A 32 15.53 7.34 -0.95
CA TRP A 32 16.49 8.08 -1.77
C TRP A 32 16.04 9.53 -2.01
N ALA A 33 14.77 9.76 -2.32
CA ALA A 33 14.24 11.10 -2.54
C ALA A 33 14.34 11.96 -1.26
N LEU A 34 14.02 11.39 -0.09
CA LEU A 34 14.15 12.06 1.20
C LEU A 34 15.60 12.46 1.50
N ASP A 35 16.56 11.54 1.30
CA ASP A 35 17.98 11.80 1.51
C ASP A 35 18.48 12.99 0.68
N ASN A 36 18.11 13.02 -0.62
CA ASN A 36 18.43 14.15 -1.49
C ASN A 36 17.78 15.47 -1.05
N THR A 37 16.54 15.44 -0.53
CA THR A 37 15.88 16.66 -0.01
C THR A 37 16.52 17.20 1.27
N ILE A 38 17.23 16.36 2.04
CA ILE A 38 17.93 16.75 3.27
C ILE A 38 19.33 17.29 2.95
N GLU A 39 20.09 16.62 2.09
CA GLU A 39 21.45 17.05 1.72
C GLU A 39 21.45 18.36 0.95
N SER A 40 20.40 18.60 0.17
CA SER A 40 20.31 19.74 -0.71
C SER A 40 19.03 20.52 -0.40
N LEU A 41 19.18 21.63 0.33
CA LEU A 41 18.15 22.64 0.61
C LEU A 41 17.08 22.66 -0.50
N PRO A 42 15.79 22.51 -0.15
CA PRO A 42 14.77 21.77 -0.91
C PRO A 42 14.94 21.91 -2.43
N ILE A 43 15.79 21.07 -3.04
CA ILE A 43 16.07 21.11 -4.49
C ILE A 43 14.86 20.64 -5.30
N TYR A 44 13.96 19.86 -4.69
CA TYR A 44 12.60 19.68 -5.19
C TYR A 44 11.73 20.84 -4.71
N GLY A 45 11.70 21.91 -5.50
CA GLY A 45 11.19 23.23 -5.16
C GLY A 45 9.66 23.39 -4.97
N ASN A 46 8.96 22.35 -4.51
CA ASN A 46 7.53 22.42 -4.21
C ASN A 46 7.23 21.79 -2.84
N GLU A 47 6.47 22.47 -1.98
CA GLU A 47 6.11 21.94 -0.64
C GLU A 47 5.33 20.61 -0.72
N ALA A 48 4.61 20.40 -1.81
CA ALA A 48 3.80 19.20 -1.99
C ALA A 48 4.63 17.96 -2.34
N THR A 49 5.78 18.09 -3.01
CA THR A 49 6.72 16.98 -3.22
C THR A 49 7.25 16.43 -1.89
N ASN A 50 7.71 17.33 -1.01
CA ASN A 50 8.24 16.95 0.29
C ASN A 50 7.16 16.26 1.15
N THR A 51 5.95 16.82 1.13
CA THR A 51 4.80 16.23 1.82
C THR A 51 4.46 14.84 1.25
N PHE A 52 4.42 14.69 -0.08
CA PHE A 52 4.19 13.41 -0.74
C PHE A 52 5.19 12.33 -0.34
N ILE A 53 6.49 12.66 -0.30
CA ILE A 53 7.55 11.72 0.10
C ILE A 53 7.34 11.20 1.52
N GLN A 54 7.04 12.09 2.47
CA GLN A 54 6.83 11.71 3.87
C GLN A 54 5.61 10.78 4.05
N PHE A 55 4.47 11.12 3.43
CA PHE A 55 3.29 10.28 3.48
C PHE A 55 3.49 8.93 2.77
N SER A 56 4.22 8.91 1.66
CA SER A 56 4.58 7.68 0.93
C SER A 56 5.46 6.75 1.78
N LEU A 57 6.44 7.29 2.52
CA LEU A 57 7.27 6.52 3.44
C LEU A 57 6.45 5.88 4.57
N ILE A 58 5.58 6.65 5.22
CA ILE A 58 4.73 6.16 6.31
C ILE A 58 3.78 5.08 5.78
N ALA A 59 3.10 5.33 4.65
CA ALA A 59 2.23 4.35 4.02
C ALA A 59 2.99 3.08 3.63
N GLY A 60 4.24 3.23 3.17
CA GLY A 60 5.15 2.15 2.84
C GLY A 60 5.47 1.23 4.01
N VAL A 61 5.92 1.80 5.13
CA VAL A 61 6.27 1.05 6.35
C VAL A 61 5.05 0.33 6.92
N VAL A 62 3.91 1.03 7.01
CA VAL A 62 2.67 0.44 7.53
C VAL A 62 2.13 -0.65 6.59
N GLY A 63 2.30 -0.48 5.28
CA GLY A 63 1.98 -1.50 4.28
C GLY A 63 2.80 -2.77 4.40
N VAL A 64 4.13 -2.64 4.56
CA VAL A 64 5.01 -3.79 4.82
C VAL A 64 4.61 -4.50 6.11
N ALA A 65 4.34 -3.75 7.20
CA ALA A 65 3.89 -4.33 8.46
C ALA A 65 2.56 -5.10 8.31
N SER A 66 1.61 -4.55 7.56
CA SER A 66 0.34 -5.23 7.28
C SER A 66 0.53 -6.52 6.47
N ILE A 67 1.49 -6.56 5.55
CA ILE A 67 1.79 -7.76 4.76
C ILE A 67 2.40 -8.85 5.65
N VAL A 68 3.29 -8.49 6.57
CA VAL A 68 3.88 -9.43 7.53
C VAL A 68 2.80 -10.05 8.42
N SER A 69 1.87 -9.23 8.92
CA SER A 69 0.68 -9.71 9.65
C SER A 69 -0.20 -10.62 8.78
N GLY A 70 -0.36 -10.30 7.50
CA GLY A 70 -1.08 -11.14 6.53
C GLY A 70 -0.42 -12.48 6.25
N LEU A 71 0.92 -12.55 6.22
CA LEU A 71 1.66 -13.80 6.07
C LEU A 71 1.49 -14.71 7.29
N HIS A 72 1.46 -14.14 8.50
CA HIS A 72 1.15 -14.91 9.71
C HIS A 72 -0.26 -15.51 9.65
N LEU A 73 -1.24 -14.76 9.15
CA LEU A 73 -2.60 -15.29 8.94
C LEU A 73 -2.65 -16.46 7.93
N ILE A 74 -1.81 -16.44 6.88
CA ILE A 74 -1.75 -17.53 5.91
C ILE A 74 -1.10 -18.80 6.51
N LYS A 75 -0.14 -18.64 7.42
CA LYS A 75 0.52 -19.76 8.11
C LYS A 75 -0.39 -20.40 9.17
N ASP A 76 -1.02 -19.58 10.02
CA ASP A 76 -1.86 -20.05 11.13
C ASP A 76 -3.34 -20.17 10.74
N TRP A 77 -3.62 -20.76 9.58
CA TRP A 77 -4.96 -20.82 8.94
C TRP A 77 -6.08 -21.49 9.76
N ARG A 78 -5.83 -21.83 11.02
CA ARG A 78 -6.72 -22.53 11.95
C ARG A 78 -7.22 -21.67 13.11
N ASP A 79 -6.62 -20.51 13.40
CA ASP A 79 -7.06 -19.64 14.49
C ASP A 79 -7.86 -18.45 13.96
N ASP A 80 -9.19 -18.52 14.17
CA ASP A 80 -10.14 -17.53 13.67
C ASP A 80 -10.03 -16.14 14.32
N ASN A 81 -9.32 -16.03 15.44
CA ASN A 81 -9.20 -14.78 16.21
C ASN A 81 -8.36 -13.71 15.50
N ASN A 82 -7.51 -14.11 14.55
CA ASN A 82 -6.50 -13.21 13.95
C ASN A 82 -6.98 -12.53 12.65
N VAL A 83 -8.15 -12.92 12.11
CA VAL A 83 -8.68 -12.39 10.84
C VAL A 83 -9.08 -10.92 10.97
N THR A 84 -9.77 -10.56 12.06
CA THR A 84 -10.25 -9.19 12.30
C THR A 84 -9.09 -8.21 12.55
N ALA A 85 -8.05 -8.64 13.27
CA ALA A 85 -6.87 -7.82 13.49
C ALA A 85 -6.12 -7.51 12.19
N ASN A 86 -5.96 -8.51 11.32
CA ASN A 86 -5.31 -8.34 10.01
C ASN A 86 -6.10 -7.40 9.07
N LEU A 87 -7.43 -7.45 9.13
CA LEU A 87 -8.30 -6.52 8.40
C LEU A 87 -8.05 -5.07 8.79
N CYS A 88 -7.98 -4.79 10.09
CA CYS A 88 -7.73 -3.44 10.60
C CYS A 88 -6.36 -2.91 10.16
N SER A 89 -5.29 -3.71 10.26
CA SER A 89 -3.95 -3.27 9.80
C SER A 89 -3.91 -3.04 8.28
N ALA A 90 -4.58 -3.88 7.50
CA ALA A 90 -4.64 -3.74 6.04
C ALA A 90 -5.44 -2.51 5.62
N LEU A 91 -6.54 -2.21 6.33
CA LEU A 91 -7.34 -1.01 6.13
C LEU A 91 -6.57 0.26 6.49
N ILE A 92 -5.86 0.29 7.63
CA ILE A 92 -5.05 1.45 8.02
C ILE A 92 -3.98 1.73 6.96
N SER A 93 -3.28 0.68 6.52
CA SER A 93 -2.31 0.78 5.43
C SER A 93 -2.96 1.33 4.16
N TRP A 94 -4.15 0.85 3.78
CA TRP A 94 -4.85 1.30 2.58
C TRP A 94 -5.30 2.76 2.66
N LEU A 95 -5.77 3.21 3.82
CA LEU A 95 -6.16 4.61 4.06
C LEU A 95 -4.95 5.56 3.98
N LEU A 96 -3.81 5.16 4.53
CA LEU A 96 -2.56 5.92 4.38
C LEU A 96 -2.11 5.97 2.91
N LEU A 97 -2.31 4.88 2.17
CA LEU A 97 -2.02 4.83 0.74
C LEU A 97 -2.95 5.76 -0.06
N LEU A 98 -4.22 5.87 0.31
CA LEU A 98 -5.16 6.82 -0.29
C LEU A 98 -4.76 8.28 -0.03
N LEU A 99 -4.21 8.59 1.15
CA LEU A 99 -3.63 9.90 1.42
C LEU A 99 -2.42 10.16 0.52
N ALA A 100 -1.50 9.20 0.42
CA ALA A 100 -0.33 9.31 -0.48
C ALA A 100 -0.75 9.44 -1.95
N PHE A 101 -1.79 8.72 -2.39
CA PHE A 101 -2.38 8.82 -3.72
C PHE A 101 -3.01 10.19 -3.99
N GLY A 102 -3.69 10.78 -3.01
CA GLY A 102 -4.23 12.13 -3.12
C GLY A 102 -3.14 13.18 -3.34
N LEU A 103 -2.01 13.01 -2.66
CA LEU A 103 -0.81 13.85 -2.83
C LEU A 103 -0.14 13.61 -4.18
N ALA A 104 -0.03 12.36 -4.64
CA ALA A 104 0.46 12.05 -5.98
C ALA A 104 -0.38 12.71 -7.07
N CYS A 105 -1.72 12.68 -6.95
CA CYS A 105 -2.61 13.39 -7.88
C CYS A 105 -2.35 14.90 -7.89
N LYS A 106 -1.99 15.47 -6.74
CA LYS A 106 -1.70 16.90 -6.61
C LYS A 106 -0.37 17.26 -7.27
N GLU A 107 0.66 16.44 -7.11
CA GLU A 107 1.96 16.61 -7.75
C GLU A 107 1.88 16.53 -9.27
N ILE A 108 1.15 15.56 -9.82
CA ILE A 108 0.88 15.46 -11.27
C ILE A 108 0.31 16.76 -11.84
N HIS A 109 -0.57 17.43 -11.08
CA HIS A 109 -1.19 18.68 -11.50
C HIS A 109 -0.24 19.87 -11.44
N MET A 110 0.65 19.92 -10.44
CA MET A 110 1.62 21.02 -10.32
C MET A 110 2.77 20.89 -11.32
N GLY A 111 3.13 19.66 -11.70
CA GLY A 111 4.14 19.38 -12.70
C GLY A 111 5.55 19.87 -12.32
N GLY A 112 6.50 19.73 -13.25
CA GLY A 112 7.89 20.19 -13.03
C GLY A 112 8.83 19.17 -12.36
N GLU A 113 8.37 17.94 -12.16
CA GLU A 113 9.13 16.90 -11.47
C GLU A 113 10.13 16.14 -12.36
N GLY A 114 11.22 15.68 -11.74
CA GLY A 114 12.19 14.77 -12.34
C GLY A 114 11.61 13.37 -12.60
N THR A 115 12.20 12.64 -13.55
CA THR A 115 11.72 11.32 -14.02
C THR A 115 11.49 10.32 -12.89
N THR A 116 12.32 10.34 -11.84
CA THR A 116 12.20 9.46 -10.66
C THR A 116 10.91 9.68 -9.89
N LEU A 117 10.44 10.92 -9.80
CA LEU A 117 9.26 11.28 -9.04
C LEU A 117 7.97 10.81 -9.74
N LYS A 118 7.92 10.97 -11.08
CA LYS A 118 6.88 10.39 -11.93
C LYS A 118 6.74 8.87 -11.81
N PHE A 119 7.87 8.17 -11.65
CA PHE A 119 7.82 6.73 -11.37
C PHE A 119 7.17 6.47 -10.01
N MET A 120 7.53 7.22 -8.99
CA MET A 120 6.95 7.06 -7.65
C MET A 120 5.44 7.33 -7.62
N GLU A 121 4.97 8.40 -8.28
CA GLU A 121 3.54 8.68 -8.46
C GLU A 121 2.81 7.46 -9.06
N THR A 122 3.34 6.94 -10.17
CA THR A 122 2.76 5.80 -10.88
C THR A 122 2.71 4.55 -10.00
N PHE A 123 3.79 4.27 -9.26
CA PHE A 123 3.83 3.13 -8.34
C PHE A 123 2.82 3.25 -7.20
N VAL A 124 2.66 4.44 -6.60
CA VAL A 124 1.67 4.68 -5.54
C VAL A 124 0.23 4.47 -6.06
N ILE A 125 -0.06 4.89 -7.30
CA ILE A 125 -1.36 4.66 -7.95
C ILE A 125 -1.62 3.16 -8.11
N ILE A 126 -0.66 2.42 -8.69
CA ILE A 126 -0.78 0.97 -8.90
C ILE A 126 -0.95 0.26 -7.55
N LEU A 127 -0.13 0.62 -6.56
CA LEU A 127 -0.15 0.04 -5.23
C LEU A 127 -1.49 0.28 -4.52
N THR A 128 -2.10 1.45 -4.71
CA THR A 128 -3.41 1.77 -4.14
C THR A 128 -4.50 0.85 -4.69
N ALA A 129 -4.46 0.57 -5.99
CA ALA A 129 -5.39 -0.35 -6.63
C ALA A 129 -5.16 -1.81 -6.18
N THR A 130 -3.91 -2.29 -6.19
CA THR A 130 -3.59 -3.69 -5.84
C THR A 130 -3.76 -3.97 -4.35
N HIS A 131 -3.46 -3.02 -3.47
CA HIS A 131 -3.66 -3.15 -2.02
C HIS A 131 -5.13 -3.01 -1.64
N GLY A 132 -5.88 -2.13 -2.30
CA GLY A 132 -7.33 -2.05 -2.15
C GLY A 132 -8.03 -3.35 -2.55
N PHE A 133 -7.57 -3.98 -3.64
CA PHE A 133 -8.05 -5.29 -4.04
C PHE A 133 -7.76 -6.36 -2.97
N TYR A 134 -6.57 -6.37 -2.37
CA TYR A 134 -6.24 -7.26 -1.24
C TYR A 134 -7.17 -7.05 -0.03
N VAL A 135 -7.45 -5.80 0.35
CA VAL A 135 -8.38 -5.46 1.43
C VAL A 135 -9.80 -5.94 1.11
N ALA A 136 -10.27 -5.73 -0.12
CA ALA A 136 -11.58 -6.20 -0.56
C ALA A 136 -11.71 -7.73 -0.49
N MET A 137 -10.64 -8.46 -0.85
CA MET A 137 -10.58 -9.92 -0.71
C MET A 137 -10.69 -10.36 0.76
N LEU A 138 -9.96 -9.71 1.67
CA LEU A 138 -10.06 -10.00 3.10
C LEU A 138 -11.46 -9.68 3.65
N HIS A 139 -12.07 -8.57 3.22
CA HIS A 139 -13.42 -8.17 3.65
C HIS A 139 -14.48 -9.17 3.19
N SER A 140 -14.37 -9.66 1.95
CA SER A 140 -15.27 -10.69 1.39
C SER A 140 -15.23 -11.99 2.20
N ARG A 141 -14.04 -12.39 2.69
CA ARG A 141 -13.89 -13.55 3.59
C ARG A 141 -14.58 -13.32 4.94
N SER A 142 -14.56 -12.09 5.45
CA SER A 142 -15.23 -11.72 6.71
C SER A 142 -16.75 -11.80 6.60
N LEU A 143 -17.32 -11.28 5.50
CA LEU A 143 -18.77 -11.24 5.29
C LEU A 143 -19.41 -12.63 5.11
N VAL A 144 -18.70 -13.57 4.48
CA VAL A 144 -19.18 -14.96 4.32
C VAL A 144 -19.29 -15.70 5.67
N ARG A 145 -18.71 -15.16 6.76
CA ARG A 145 -18.69 -15.78 8.09
C ARG A 145 -19.77 -15.29 9.06
N LEU A 146 -20.62 -14.33 8.70
CA LEU A 146 -21.76 -13.95 9.54
C LEU A 146 -22.97 -14.83 9.19
N PRO A 147 -23.37 -15.81 10.02
CA PRO A 147 -24.68 -16.43 9.87
C PRO A 147 -25.74 -15.39 10.24
N VAL A 148 -26.64 -15.12 9.30
CA VAL A 148 -28.01 -14.70 9.64
C VAL A 148 -28.75 -15.87 10.26
#